data_AF-A0A9E3GRF1-F1
#
_entry.id   AF-A0A9E3GRF1-F1
#
_cell.length_a   1.000
_cell.length_b   1.000
_cell.length_c   1.000
_cell.angle_alpha   90.00
_cell.angle_beta   90.00
_cell.angle_gamma   90.00
#
_symmetry.space_group_name_H-M   'P 1'
#
loop_
_entity.id
_entity.type
_entity.pdbx_description
1 polymer ?
#
loop_
_entity_poly.entity_id
_entity_poly.type
_entity_poly.pdbx_seq_one_letter_code
_entity_poly.pdbx_strand_id
1 'polypeptide(L)' 'CVVNLDPDQVQEDTLSLDLAALGLAYEEAFEAYDELTGASFTWRGARPYVRLDPAEQPGHVLHLRSSRRA' A
#
# COMPACT_ATOMS: atom_id res chain seq x y z
N CYS A 1 0.64 -4.89 -5.76
CA CYS A 1 1.08 -5.74 -4.63
C CYS A 1 2.47 -5.30 -4.20
N VAL A 2 2.86 -5.59 -2.96
CA VAL A 2 4.21 -5.37 -2.42
C VAL A 2 4.58 -6.62 -1.63
N VAL A 3 5.80 -7.12 -1.79
CA VAL A 3 6.25 -8.39 -1.19
C VAL A 3 7.66 -8.22 -0.67
N ASN A 4 7.89 -8.69 0.56
CA ASN A 4 9.22 -8.93 1.10
C ASN A 4 9.71 -10.30 0.62
N LEU A 5 10.84 -10.32 -0.09
CA LEU A 5 11.46 -11.55 -0.58
C LEU A 5 12.51 -12.13 0.37
N ASP A 6 12.85 -11.40 1.43
CA ASP A 6 13.68 -11.89 2.53
C ASP A 6 12.81 -12.72 3.48
N PRO A 7 13.03 -14.05 3.58
CA PRO A 7 12.20 -14.91 4.42
C PRO A 7 12.51 -14.79 5.91
N ASP A 8 13.65 -14.18 6.27
CA ASP A 8 14.17 -14.20 7.63
C ASP A 8 14.10 -12.83 8.31
N GLN A 9 14.12 -11.73 7.54
CA GLN A 9 14.20 -10.38 8.08
C GLN A 9 13.00 -9.52 7.71
N VAL A 10 12.59 -8.69 8.68
CA VAL A 10 11.68 -7.57 8.45
C VAL A 10 12.32 -6.60 7.46
N GLN A 11 11.55 -6.18 6.46
CA GLN A 11 11.96 -5.13 5.52
C GLN A 11 10.96 -3.98 5.55
N GLU A 12 11.47 -2.76 5.41
CA GLU A 12 10.66 -1.55 5.34
C GLU A 12 11.16 -0.62 4.23
N ASP A 13 10.24 0.08 3.58
CA ASP A 13 10.58 1.04 2.53
C ASP A 13 9.47 2.09 2.37
N THR A 14 9.81 3.19 1.72
CA THR A 14 8.87 4.17 1.21
C THR A 14 8.63 3.90 -0.27
N LEU A 15 7.41 3.49 -0.61
CA LEU A 15 7.03 3.19 -1.99
C LEU A 15 7.13 4.44 -2.87
N SER A 16 7.24 4.21 -4.19
CA SER A 16 7.10 5.26 -5.19
C SER A 16 6.01 4.85 -6.18
N LEU A 17 4.81 5.40 -6.00
CA LEU A 17 3.63 5.08 -6.78
C LEU A 17 3.46 6.06 -7.95
N ASP A 18 3.16 5.54 -9.14
CA ASP A 18 2.64 6.36 -10.24
C ASP A 18 1.13 6.55 -10.05
N LEU A 19 0.75 7.62 -9.34
CA LEU A 19 -0.66 7.88 -9.05
C LEU A 19 -1.47 8.16 -10.30
N ALA A 20 -0.87 8.76 -11.34
CA ALA A 20 -1.56 9.06 -12.58
C ALA A 20 -1.92 7.76 -13.33
N ALA A 21 -0.98 6.82 -13.43
CA ALA A 21 -1.23 5.50 -14.01
C ALA A 21 -2.29 4.69 -13.21
N LEU A 22 -2.41 4.95 -11.91
CA LEU A 22 -3.41 4.34 -11.03
C LEU A 22 -4.76 5.08 -11.04
N GLY A 23 -4.89 6.20 -11.76
CA GLY A 23 -6.12 7.01 -11.77
C GLY A 23 -6.42 7.72 -10.45
N LEU A 24 -5.39 7.98 -9.64
CA LEU A 24 -5.49 8.62 -8.33
C LEU A 24 -4.96 10.07 -8.37
N ALA A 25 -5.54 10.95 -7.56
CA ALA A 25 -5.10 12.34 -7.45
C ALA A 25 -4.00 12.49 -6.38
N TYR A 26 -3.01 13.34 -6.64
CA TYR A 26 -1.91 13.62 -5.70
C TYR A 26 -2.37 14.32 -4.42
N GLU A 27 -3.33 15.24 -4.55
CA GLU A 27 -3.80 16.12 -3.47
C GLU A 27 -4.91 15.48 -2.62
N GLU A 28 -5.42 14.31 -3.01
CA GLU A 28 -6.52 13.63 -2.32
C GLU A 28 -6.00 12.42 -1.54
N ALA A 29 -6.69 12.09 -0.45
CA ALA A 29 -6.45 10.82 0.20
C ALA A 29 -7.10 9.69 -0.60
N PHE A 30 -6.59 8.47 -0.46
CA PHE A 30 -7.19 7.28 -1.03
C PHE A 30 -7.04 6.12 -0.05
N GLU A 31 -7.94 5.15 -0.17
CA GLU A 31 -7.90 3.93 0.63
C GLU A 31 -7.02 2.89 -0.05
N ALA A 32 -6.17 2.23 0.73
CA ALA A 32 -5.48 1.01 0.36
C ALA A 32 -6.04 -0.13 1.22
N TYR A 33 -6.90 -0.96 0.64
CA TYR A 33 -7.46 -2.13 1.30
C TYR A 33 -6.58 -3.35 1.03
N ASP A 34 -6.10 -4.01 2.06
CA ASP A 34 -5.30 -5.22 1.94
C ASP A 34 -6.18 -6.46 1.93
N GLU A 35 -6.31 -7.08 0.76
CA GLU A 35 -7.17 -8.24 0.53
C GLU A 35 -6.71 -9.48 1.32
N LEU A 36 -5.45 -9.53 1.80
CA LEU A 36 -4.95 -10.65 2.58
C LEU A 36 -5.39 -10.62 4.04
N THR A 37 -5.52 -9.42 4.61
CA THR A 37 -5.76 -9.22 6.06
C THR A 37 -7.08 -8.54 6.36
N GLY A 38 -7.67 -7.88 5.36
CA GLY A 38 -8.83 -6.99 5.52
C GLY A 38 -8.50 -5.64 6.15
N ALA A 39 -7.23 -5.32 6.37
CA ALA A 39 -6.82 -4.02 6.89
C ALA A 39 -7.01 -2.91 5.84
N SER A 40 -7.48 -1.74 6.27
CA SER A 40 -7.55 -0.54 5.43
C SER A 40 -6.58 0.53 5.92
N PHE A 41 -5.86 1.13 4.98
CA PHE A 41 -4.97 2.26 5.23
C PHE A 41 -5.48 3.49 4.47
N THR A 42 -5.37 4.67 5.08
CA THR A 42 -5.59 5.94 4.37
C THR A 42 -4.24 6.51 3.98
N TRP A 43 -3.97 6.58 2.68
CA TRP A 43 -2.74 7.17 2.14
C TRP A 43 -3.01 8.48 1.43
N ARG A 44 -1.99 9.32 1.34
CA ARG A 44 -2.00 10.57 0.56
C ARG A 44 -0.66 10.72 -0.13
N GLY A 45 -0.69 11.12 -1.39
CA GLY A 45 0.51 11.27 -2.21
C GLY A 45 1.13 9.94 -2.62
N ALA A 46 2.25 10.04 -3.34
CA ALA A 46 2.87 8.93 -4.06
C ALA A 46 3.86 8.09 -3.23
N ARG A 47 4.07 8.44 -1.95
CA ARG A 47 5.15 7.89 -1.12
C ARG A 47 4.68 7.31 0.22
N PRO A 48 3.81 6.29 0.21
CA PRO A 48 3.43 5.61 1.45
C PRO A 48 4.58 4.74 1.97
N TYR A 49 4.72 4.69 3.30
CA TYR A 49 5.66 3.79 3.99
C TYR A 49 5.01 2.41 4.20
N VAL A 50 5.80 1.36 4.07
CA VAL A 50 5.42 -0.02 4.37
C VAL A 50 6.49 -0.71 5.21
N ARG A 51 6.06 -1.62 6.08
CA ARG A 51 6.91 -2.53 6.85
C ARG A 51 6.31 -3.93 6.79
N LEU A 52 7.09 -4.90 6.35
CA LEU A 52 6.68 -6.27 6.12
C LEU A 52 7.52 -7.22 6.98
N ASP A 53 6.87 -7.92 7.88
CA ASP A 53 7.47 -8.94 8.72
C ASP A 53 7.20 -10.32 8.11
N PRO A 54 8.22 -11.07 7.63
CA PRO A 54 7.98 -12.35 6.97
C PRO A 54 7.34 -13.41 7.89
N ALA A 55 7.43 -13.25 9.22
CA ALA A 55 6.82 -14.17 10.18
C ALA A 55 5.31 -13.93 10.38
N GLU A 56 4.83 -12.70 10.14
CA GLU A 56 3.42 -12.33 10.32
C GLU A 56 2.72 -12.06 8.98
N GLN A 57 3.36 -11.26 8.14
CA GLN A 57 2.82 -10.76 6.89
C GLN A 57 3.95 -10.46 5.87
N PRO A 58 4.30 -11.43 4.99
CA PRO A 58 5.38 -11.25 4.02
C PRO A 58 5.02 -10.30 2.86
N GLY A 59 3.78 -9.84 2.76
CA GLY A 59 3.37 -8.94 1.70
C GLY A 59 1.94 -8.41 1.83
N HIS A 60 1.61 -7.46 0.97
CA HIS A 60 0.28 -6.88 0.81
C HIS A 60 -0.25 -7.06 -0.61
N VAL A 61 -1.54 -7.41 -0.71
CA VAL A 61 -2.30 -7.33 -1.96
C VAL A 61 -3.30 -6.19 -1.83
N LEU A 62 -2.89 -5.01 -2.29
CA LEU A 62 -3.63 -3.78 -2.08
C LEU A 62 -4.59 -3.48 -3.23
N HIS A 63 -5.86 -3.31 -2.88
CA HIS A 63 -6.88 -2.70 -3.70
C HIS A 63 -6.96 -1.21 -3.36
N LEU A 64 -6.54 -0.36 -4.31
CA LEU A 64 -6.56 1.09 -4.13
C LEU A 64 -7.89 1.67 -4.58
N ARG A 65 -8.50 2.52 -3.74
CA ARG A 65 -9.80 3.16 -4.02
C ARG A 65 -9.70 4.66 -3.77
N SER A 66 -10.11 5.45 -4.76
CA SER A 66 -10.22 6.90 -4.59
C SER A 66 -11.26 7.22 -3.51
N SER A 67 -10.98 8.21 -2.65
CA SER A 67 -11.95 8.71 -1.68
C SER A 67 -13.03 9.61 -2.30
N ARG A 68 -13.05 9.76 -3.63
CA ARG A 68 -14.01 10.62 -4.32
C ARG A 68 -15.41 10.05 -4.11
N ARG A 69 -16.16 10.68 -3.19
CA ARG A 69 -17.60 10.46 -3.11
C ARG A 69 -18.19 10.87 -4.46
N ALA A 70 -18.96 9.97 -5.06
CA ALA A 70 -19.84 10.29 -6.17
C ALA A 70 -20.81 11.43 -5.79
#